data_AF-A0A7I7QFR1-F1
#
_entry.id   AF-A0A7I7QFR1-F1
#
_cell.length_a   1.000
_cell.length_b   1.000
_cell.length_c   1.000
_cell.angle_alpha   90.00
_cell.angle_beta   90.00
_cell.angle_gamma   90.00
#
_symmetry.space_group_name_H-M   'P 1'
#
loop_
_entity.id
_entity.type
_entity.pdbx_description
1 polymer ?
#
loop_
_entity_poly.entity_id
_entity_poly.type
_entity_poly.pdbx_seq_one_letter_code
_entity_poly.pdbx_strand_id
1 'polypeptide(L)'
;MDPLTDIAEMLGSEVAESCRFEASGPWSLRLPGYHDVKVGAVLSGHGWLITDDDSPLQLKAGDCYLLSGGRPFQAASDPSLEPHDVKALFEATRPKTVMRLNVIDDDPDRFVEVCASLTFDDTTAALLLDYIPSRARIAAGSDGAEALRPALQILERETHDDAAGTTVMRNVLTQILLVQVVRTLLDSTETDGLAYRRRRRDWCGDGTRIGPRGRSGNRRRYR
;
A
#
# COMPACT_ATOMS: atom_id res chain seq x y z
N MET A 1 -2.17 21.64 16.79
CA MET A 1 -3.12 20.76 16.09
C MET A 1 -2.55 19.35 16.16
N ASP A 2 -3.37 18.30 16.05
CA ASP A 2 -2.85 16.92 15.98
C ASP A 2 -2.28 16.67 14.57
N PRO A 3 -1.10 16.04 14.40
CA PRO A 3 -0.49 15.84 13.08
C PRO A 3 -1.40 15.14 12.07
N LEU A 4 -2.31 14.27 12.51
CA LEU A 4 -3.27 13.63 11.60
C LEU A 4 -4.31 14.61 11.08
N THR A 5 -4.68 15.61 11.87
CA THR A 5 -5.56 16.70 11.42
C THR A 5 -4.86 17.53 10.35
N ASP A 6 -3.59 17.90 10.55
CA ASP A 6 -2.82 18.65 9.55
C ASP A 6 -2.72 17.84 8.23
N ILE A 7 -2.41 16.53 8.33
CA ILE A 7 -2.36 15.63 7.16
C ILE A 7 -3.74 15.49 6.49
N ALA A 8 -4.82 15.35 7.27
CA ALA A 8 -6.18 15.24 6.75
C ALA A 8 -6.64 16.52 6.03
N GLU A 9 -6.23 17.69 6.51
CA GLU A 9 -6.51 18.97 5.86
C GLU A 9 -5.68 19.15 4.57
N MET A 10 -4.43 18.66 4.55
CA MET A 10 -3.57 18.68 3.35
C MET A 10 -4.03 17.71 2.26
N LEU A 11 -4.69 16.61 2.64
CA LEU A 11 -5.31 15.62 1.73
C LEU A 11 -6.50 16.16 0.92
N GLY A 12 -6.89 17.43 1.11
CA GLY A 12 -8.12 18.04 0.61
C GLY A 12 -8.31 18.11 -0.92
N SER A 13 -7.37 17.65 -1.75
CA SER A 13 -7.52 17.67 -3.22
C SER A 13 -6.73 16.59 -3.99
N GLU A 14 -6.59 15.39 -3.43
CA GLU A 14 -5.80 14.32 -4.07
C GLU A 14 -6.72 13.28 -4.72
N VAL A 15 -6.46 12.95 -5.98
CA VAL A 15 -7.25 11.96 -6.73
C VAL A 15 -6.96 10.58 -6.15
N ALA A 16 -7.87 10.10 -5.31
CA ALA A 16 -7.84 8.72 -4.83
C ALA A 16 -8.27 7.77 -5.94
N GLU A 17 -7.33 7.01 -6.50
CA GLU A 17 -7.66 5.93 -7.41
C GLU A 17 -8.05 4.70 -6.60
N SER A 18 -9.36 4.43 -6.53
CA SER A 18 -9.89 3.21 -5.92
C SER A 18 -10.18 2.14 -6.98
N CYS A 19 -9.90 0.90 -6.63
CA CYS A 19 -10.10 -0.26 -7.49
C CYS A 19 -10.56 -1.45 -6.64
N ARG A 20 -11.62 -2.11 -7.08
CA ARG A 20 -11.98 -3.46 -6.67
C ARG A 20 -11.27 -4.44 -7.58
N PHE A 21 -10.69 -5.48 -7.02
CA PHE A 21 -10.06 -6.53 -7.79
C PHE A 21 -10.68 -7.87 -7.42
N GLU A 22 -10.98 -8.67 -8.43
CA GLU A 22 -11.61 -9.98 -8.30
C GLU A 22 -10.87 -10.99 -9.15
N ALA A 23 -10.56 -12.14 -8.57
CA ALA A 23 -9.91 -13.21 -9.30
C ALA A 23 -10.31 -14.60 -8.78
N SER A 24 -10.34 -15.56 -9.69
CA SER A 24 -10.63 -16.97 -9.43
C SER A 24 -9.51 -17.86 -9.99
N GLY A 25 -9.35 -19.05 -9.41
CA GLY A 25 -8.32 -20.01 -9.80
C GLY A 25 -6.87 -19.50 -9.62
N PRO A 26 -5.90 -20.09 -10.34
CA PRO A 26 -4.51 -19.64 -10.30
C PRO A 26 -4.31 -18.31 -11.02
N TRP A 27 -3.79 -17.31 -10.30
CA TRP A 27 -3.43 -16.00 -10.82
C TRP A 27 -2.22 -15.40 -10.09
N SER A 28 -1.47 -14.57 -10.80
CA SER A 28 -0.31 -13.83 -10.30
C SER A 28 -0.04 -12.62 -11.18
N LEU A 29 -0.03 -11.43 -10.59
CA LEU A 29 -0.01 -10.13 -11.27
C LEU A 29 1.11 -9.25 -10.72
N ARG A 30 1.97 -8.72 -11.61
CA ARG A 30 2.93 -7.66 -11.25
C ARG A 30 2.29 -6.30 -11.48
N LEU A 31 1.96 -5.63 -10.40
CA LEU A 31 1.32 -4.32 -10.39
C LEU A 31 2.40 -3.22 -10.46
N PRO A 32 2.18 -2.13 -11.23
CA PRO A 32 3.12 -1.04 -11.31
C PRO A 32 3.28 -0.33 -9.96
N GLY A 33 4.30 0.51 -9.85
CA GLY A 33 4.44 1.41 -8.73
C GLY A 33 3.20 2.30 -8.57
N TYR A 34 2.86 2.61 -7.33
CA TYR A 34 1.85 3.60 -6.95
C TYR A 34 2.55 4.90 -6.55
N HIS A 35 1.80 5.98 -6.30
CA HIS A 35 2.42 7.26 -5.96
C HIS A 35 3.08 7.20 -4.57
N ASP A 36 2.29 7.27 -3.50
CA ASP A 36 2.86 7.36 -2.15
C ASP A 36 2.41 6.22 -1.25
N VAL A 37 1.09 6.05 -1.14
CA VAL A 37 0.48 5.06 -0.25
C VAL A 37 -0.58 4.27 -0.99
N LYS A 38 -0.61 2.96 -0.76
CA LYS A 38 -1.72 2.09 -1.12
C LYS A 38 -2.34 1.49 0.13
N VAL A 39 -3.65 1.63 0.28
CA VAL A 39 -4.43 0.93 1.30
C VAL A 39 -5.37 -0.05 0.64
N GLY A 40 -5.62 -1.19 1.26
CA GLY A 40 -6.62 -2.12 0.76
C GLY A 40 -7.12 -3.09 1.80
N ALA A 41 -8.17 -3.81 1.44
CA ALA A 41 -8.76 -4.83 2.29
C ALA A 41 -9.30 -5.99 1.46
N VAL A 42 -9.13 -7.20 2.00
CA VAL A 42 -9.67 -8.41 1.40
C VAL A 42 -11.10 -8.59 1.89
N LEU A 43 -12.04 -8.67 0.95
CA LEU A 43 -13.46 -8.86 1.21
C LEU A 43 -13.84 -10.35 1.20
N SER A 44 -13.21 -11.13 0.32
CA SER A 44 -13.44 -12.57 0.17
C SER A 44 -12.17 -13.30 -0.25
N GLY A 45 -12.09 -14.59 0.08
CA GLY A 45 -10.98 -15.46 -0.27
C GLY A 45 -9.68 -15.09 0.44
N HIS A 46 -8.57 -15.45 -0.19
CA HIS A 46 -7.23 -15.14 0.28
C HIS A 46 -6.28 -14.86 -0.89
N GLY A 47 -5.23 -14.12 -0.62
CA GLY A 47 -4.20 -13.79 -1.59
C GLY A 47 -2.89 -13.45 -0.91
N TRP A 48 -1.87 -13.18 -1.73
CA TRP A 48 -0.53 -12.86 -1.29
C TRP A 48 -0.12 -11.51 -1.83
N LEU A 49 0.44 -10.67 -0.96
CA LEU A 49 1.19 -9.47 -1.34
C LEU A 49 2.68 -9.77 -1.25
N ILE A 50 3.38 -9.54 -2.35
CA ILE A 50 4.80 -9.80 -2.49
C ILE A 50 5.49 -8.50 -2.90
N THR A 51 6.49 -8.12 -2.12
CA THR A 51 7.33 -6.94 -2.30
C THR A 51 8.78 -7.41 -2.33
N ASP A 52 9.65 -6.71 -3.07
CA ASP A 52 11.03 -7.20 -3.30
C ASP A 52 11.85 -7.32 -2.00
N ASP A 53 11.52 -6.51 -0.98
CA ASP A 53 12.30 -6.41 0.27
C ASP A 53 11.80 -7.29 1.41
N ASP A 54 10.66 -7.97 1.25
CA ASP A 54 10.03 -8.71 2.35
C ASP A 54 9.52 -10.11 1.94
N SER A 55 9.34 -10.98 2.94
CA SER A 55 8.67 -12.27 2.72
C SER A 55 7.23 -12.08 2.23
N PRO A 56 6.69 -13.00 1.40
CA PRO A 56 5.29 -12.95 0.98
C PRO A 56 4.33 -12.81 2.18
N LEU A 57 3.40 -11.86 2.07
CA LEU A 57 2.41 -11.56 3.09
C LEU A 57 1.07 -12.14 2.66
N GLN A 58 0.60 -13.16 3.36
CA GLN A 58 -0.74 -13.70 3.12
C GLN A 58 -1.79 -12.78 3.75
N LEU A 59 -2.83 -12.51 2.97
CA LEU A 59 -4.05 -11.80 3.37
C LEU A 59 -5.25 -12.71 3.18
N LYS A 60 -6.21 -12.63 4.10
CA LYS A 60 -7.50 -13.32 4.05
C LYS A 60 -8.63 -12.32 4.26
N ALA A 61 -9.85 -12.73 3.96
CA ALA A 61 -11.06 -11.94 4.21
C ALA A 61 -11.05 -11.26 5.59
N GLY A 62 -11.28 -9.95 5.59
CA GLY A 62 -11.26 -9.06 6.75
C GLY A 62 -9.89 -8.46 7.09
N ASP A 63 -8.78 -8.94 6.51
CA ASP A 63 -7.50 -8.27 6.67
C ASP A 63 -7.47 -6.98 5.85
N CYS A 64 -6.85 -5.95 6.43
CA CYS A 64 -6.48 -4.73 5.73
C CYS A 64 -4.96 -4.64 5.59
N TYR A 65 -4.48 -3.85 4.64
CA TYR A 65 -3.06 -3.62 4.44
C TYR A 65 -2.74 -2.18 4.06
N LEU A 66 -1.49 -1.82 4.32
CA LEU A 66 -0.84 -0.60 3.86
C LEU A 66 0.43 -1.00 3.09
N LEU A 67 0.65 -0.37 1.94
CA LEU A 67 1.95 -0.30 1.27
C LEU A 67 2.36 1.17 1.17
N SER A 68 3.63 1.47 1.41
CA SER A 68 4.19 2.81 1.23
C SER A 68 5.52 2.79 0.48
N GLY A 69 5.86 3.92 -0.14
CA GLY A 69 7.10 4.11 -0.88
C GLY A 69 7.00 3.82 -2.38
N GLY A 70 5.79 3.70 -2.92
CA GLY A 70 5.51 3.75 -4.36
C GLY A 70 6.11 2.64 -5.22
N ARG A 71 6.62 1.57 -4.62
CA ARG A 71 7.32 0.50 -5.35
C ARG A 71 6.33 -0.45 -6.05
N PRO A 72 6.70 -1.03 -7.20
CA PRO A 72 5.96 -2.14 -7.79
C PRO A 72 5.82 -3.29 -6.79
N PHE A 73 4.70 -4.01 -6.89
CA PHE A 73 4.42 -5.15 -6.02
C PHE A 73 3.69 -6.23 -6.82
N GLN A 74 3.63 -7.42 -6.24
CA GLN A 74 2.91 -8.54 -6.83
C GLN A 74 1.73 -8.92 -5.94
N ALA A 75 0.59 -9.16 -6.59
CA ALA A 75 -0.57 -9.79 -5.98
C ALA A 75 -0.74 -11.18 -6.60
N ALA A 76 -0.91 -12.22 -5.80
CA ALA A 76 -1.06 -13.59 -6.31
C ALA A 76 -1.98 -14.47 -5.46
N SER A 77 -2.57 -15.48 -6.08
CA SER A 77 -3.24 -16.61 -5.39
C SER A 77 -2.26 -17.52 -4.65
N ASP A 78 -1.06 -17.69 -5.20
CA ASP A 78 0.05 -18.47 -4.64
C ASP A 78 1.37 -17.74 -4.95
N PRO A 79 2.27 -17.57 -3.96
CA PRO A 79 3.50 -16.79 -4.14
C PRO A 79 4.54 -17.45 -5.05
N SER A 80 4.37 -18.72 -5.40
CA SER A 80 5.24 -19.45 -6.33
C SER A 80 4.89 -19.25 -7.81
N LEU A 81 3.74 -18.63 -8.11
CA LEU A 81 3.28 -18.42 -9.48
C LEU A 81 4.02 -17.25 -10.13
N GLU A 82 4.51 -17.48 -11.35
CA GLU A 82 5.15 -16.46 -12.17
C GLU A 82 4.16 -15.32 -12.47
N PRO A 83 4.50 -14.06 -12.12
CA PRO A 83 3.61 -12.94 -12.31
C PRO A 83 3.53 -12.53 -13.79
N HIS A 84 2.31 -12.23 -14.23
CA HIS A 84 2.07 -11.63 -15.53
C HIS A 84 2.03 -10.10 -15.39
N ASP A 85 2.59 -9.38 -16.37
CA ASP A 85 2.53 -7.92 -16.40
C ASP A 85 1.09 -7.46 -16.69
N VAL A 86 0.55 -6.64 -15.80
CA VAL A 86 -0.84 -6.17 -15.85
C VAL A 86 -1.01 -5.03 -16.84
N LYS A 87 0.06 -4.53 -17.47
CA LYS A 87 -0.01 -3.38 -18.38
C LYS A 87 -1.05 -3.56 -19.51
N ALA A 88 -1.16 -4.76 -20.07
CA ALA A 88 -2.17 -5.08 -21.08
C ALA A 88 -3.60 -5.13 -20.52
N LEU A 89 -3.77 -5.50 -19.25
CA LEU A 89 -5.07 -5.57 -18.57
C LEU A 89 -5.56 -4.17 -18.13
N PHE A 90 -4.65 -3.29 -17.68
CA PHE A 90 -4.96 -1.90 -17.34
C PHE A 90 -5.30 -1.05 -18.58
N GLU A 91 -4.57 -1.22 -19.69
CA GLU A 91 -4.82 -0.47 -20.93
C GLU A 91 -6.17 -0.85 -21.57
N ALA A 92 -6.61 -2.09 -21.41
CA ALA A 92 -7.92 -2.56 -21.87
C ALA A 92 -9.10 -2.08 -21.01
N THR A 93 -8.84 -1.59 -19.79
CA THR A 93 -9.87 -1.30 -18.78
C THR A 93 -9.89 0.20 -18.44
N ARG A 94 -10.33 1.06 -19.39
CA ARG A 94 -10.56 2.50 -19.13
C ARG A 94 -12.05 2.87 -19.09
N PRO A 95 -12.47 3.67 -18.11
CA PRO A 95 -12.30 3.43 -16.67
C PRO A 95 -13.43 2.49 -16.19
N LYS A 96 -13.29 1.92 -14.99
CA LYS A 96 -14.38 1.57 -14.05
C LYS A 96 -13.86 0.49 -13.12
N THR A 97 -12.88 0.83 -12.30
CA THR A 97 -12.87 0.61 -10.85
C THR A 97 -13.09 -0.80 -10.29
N VAL A 98 -13.22 -1.80 -11.15
CA VAL A 98 -13.41 -3.22 -10.91
C VAL A 98 -12.57 -3.94 -11.96
N MET A 99 -11.52 -4.62 -11.52
CA MET A 99 -10.67 -5.46 -12.33
C MET A 99 -11.06 -6.92 -12.07
N ARG A 100 -11.44 -7.65 -13.11
CA ARG A 100 -11.85 -9.07 -13.01
C ARG A 100 -10.88 -9.95 -13.80
N LEU A 101 -10.36 -10.99 -13.16
CA LEU A 101 -9.46 -11.97 -13.78
C LEU A 101 -10.00 -13.38 -13.58
N ASN A 102 -10.34 -14.07 -14.68
CA ASN A 102 -10.82 -15.46 -14.66
C ASN A 102 -12.02 -15.71 -13.73
N VAL A 103 -12.80 -14.67 -13.38
CA VAL A 103 -13.84 -14.75 -12.35
C VAL A 103 -14.88 -15.81 -12.69
N ILE A 104 -15.12 -16.71 -11.74
CA ILE A 104 -16.20 -17.70 -11.75
C ILE A 104 -17.17 -17.29 -10.64
N ASP A 105 -18.45 -17.06 -10.97
CA ASP A 105 -19.39 -16.41 -10.05
C ASP A 105 -19.64 -17.21 -8.76
N ASP A 106 -19.61 -18.55 -8.84
CA ASP A 106 -19.85 -19.47 -7.71
C ASP A 106 -18.56 -20.13 -7.16
N ASP A 107 -17.39 -19.55 -7.43
CA ASP A 107 -16.12 -20.06 -6.89
C ASP A 107 -15.99 -19.72 -5.40
N PRO A 108 -15.95 -20.74 -4.49
CA PRO A 108 -15.82 -20.50 -3.05
C PRO A 108 -14.47 -19.88 -2.68
N ASP A 109 -13.44 -20.03 -3.53
CA ASP A 109 -12.10 -19.52 -3.31
C ASP A 109 -11.86 -18.19 -4.05
N ARG A 110 -12.92 -17.58 -4.60
CA ARG A 110 -12.85 -16.29 -5.27
C ARG A 110 -12.25 -15.23 -4.35
N PHE A 111 -11.12 -14.68 -4.79
CA PHE A 111 -10.47 -13.55 -4.16
C PHE A 111 -11.19 -12.27 -4.56
N VAL A 112 -11.53 -11.45 -3.58
CA VAL A 112 -12.09 -10.11 -3.78
C VAL A 112 -11.37 -9.16 -2.83
N GLU A 113 -10.81 -8.09 -3.37
CA GLU A 113 -10.29 -6.97 -2.57
C GLU A 113 -10.83 -5.64 -3.06
N VAL A 114 -10.77 -4.65 -2.17
CA VAL A 114 -10.89 -3.25 -2.54
C VAL A 114 -9.64 -2.52 -2.08
N CYS A 115 -9.09 -1.68 -2.93
CA CYS A 115 -7.90 -0.90 -2.64
C CYS A 115 -8.04 0.52 -3.13
N ALA A 116 -7.22 1.40 -2.57
CA ALA A 116 -7.09 2.77 -3.00
C ALA A 116 -5.63 3.21 -2.92
N SER A 117 -5.22 4.00 -3.91
CA SER A 117 -3.93 4.68 -3.90
C SER A 117 -4.16 6.14 -3.51
N LEU A 118 -3.30 6.65 -2.65
CA LEU A 118 -3.25 8.05 -2.27
C LEU A 118 -1.92 8.64 -2.71
N THR A 119 -2.01 9.89 -3.13
CA THR A 119 -0.88 10.76 -3.41
C THR A 119 -0.84 11.82 -2.31
N PHE A 120 0.34 12.38 -2.08
CA PHE A 120 0.55 13.52 -1.21
C PHE A 120 1.43 14.55 -1.93
N ASP A 121 1.32 15.83 -1.53
CA ASP A 121 2.34 16.81 -1.87
C ASP A 121 3.70 16.42 -1.25
N ASP A 122 4.81 16.90 -1.85
CA ASP A 122 6.18 16.56 -1.43
C ASP A 122 6.44 16.80 0.07
N THR A 123 5.81 17.80 0.68
CA THR A 123 6.01 18.13 2.10
C THR A 123 5.28 17.12 2.98
N THR A 124 4.02 16.83 2.68
CA THR A 124 3.23 15.82 3.39
C THR A 124 3.83 14.43 3.24
N ALA A 125 4.26 14.08 2.03
CA ALA A 125 4.93 12.81 1.74
C ALA A 125 6.18 12.64 2.61
N ALA A 126 7.07 13.65 2.63
CA ALA A 126 8.30 13.60 3.43
C ALA A 126 8.02 13.45 4.94
N LEU A 127 6.97 14.10 5.45
CA LEU A 127 6.60 14.01 6.86
C LEU A 127 5.94 12.69 7.21
N LEU A 128 5.01 12.18 6.41
CA LEU A 128 4.20 11.00 6.73
C LEU A 128 4.95 9.69 6.43
N LEU A 129 5.58 9.59 5.27
CA LEU A 129 6.22 8.36 4.80
C LEU A 129 7.39 7.92 5.70
N ASP A 130 7.98 8.85 6.45
CA ASP A 130 9.07 8.57 7.39
C ASP A 130 8.63 7.83 8.67
N TYR A 131 7.34 7.92 9.04
CA TYR A 131 6.81 7.30 10.26
C TYR A 131 6.02 6.03 9.99
N ILE A 132 5.49 5.84 8.78
CA ILE A 132 4.74 4.64 8.43
C ILE A 132 5.68 3.54 7.88
N PRO A 133 5.41 2.25 8.16
CA PRO A 133 6.17 1.16 7.58
C PRO A 133 5.96 1.07 6.07
N SER A 134 6.94 0.52 5.35
CA SER A 134 6.84 0.19 3.91
C SER A 134 5.69 -0.77 3.60
N ARG A 135 5.36 -1.64 4.56
CA ARG A 135 4.28 -2.61 4.48
C ARG A 135 3.74 -2.91 5.86
N ALA A 136 2.42 -2.93 6.00
CA ALA A 136 1.75 -3.38 7.22
C ALA A 136 0.51 -4.20 6.90
N ARG A 137 0.24 -5.18 7.76
CA ARG A 137 -1.03 -5.92 7.82
C ARG A 137 -1.77 -5.52 9.08
N ILE A 138 -3.05 -5.20 8.91
CA ILE A 138 -4.00 -5.03 10.01
C ILE A 138 -4.88 -6.27 10.00
N ALA A 139 -4.69 -7.13 10.99
CA ALA A 139 -5.31 -8.45 11.02
C ALA A 139 -6.82 -8.35 11.22
N ALA A 140 -7.58 -9.21 10.53
CA ALA A 140 -9.01 -9.37 10.74
C ALA A 140 -9.34 -9.60 12.23
N GLY A 141 -10.33 -8.88 12.76
CA GLY A 141 -10.75 -8.96 14.16
C GLY A 141 -9.90 -8.15 15.15
N SER A 142 -8.89 -7.41 14.68
CA SER A 142 -8.24 -6.37 15.49
C SER A 142 -9.11 -5.11 15.57
N ASP A 143 -8.91 -4.29 16.62
CA ASP A 143 -9.62 -3.01 16.78
C ASP A 143 -9.46 -2.11 15.55
N GLY A 144 -8.27 -2.09 14.94
CA GLY A 144 -8.02 -1.36 13.70
C GLY A 144 -8.81 -1.88 12.50
N ALA A 145 -8.92 -3.21 12.34
CA ALA A 145 -9.76 -3.79 11.29
C ALA A 145 -11.25 -3.50 11.52
N GLU A 146 -11.71 -3.52 12.77
CA GLU A 146 -13.09 -3.15 13.11
C GLU A 146 -13.38 -1.67 12.85
N ALA A 147 -12.41 -0.78 13.09
CA ALA A 147 -12.55 0.64 12.77
C ALA A 147 -12.63 0.91 11.25
N LEU A 148 -11.95 0.11 10.44
CA LEU A 148 -11.95 0.22 8.97
C LEU A 148 -13.19 -0.39 8.31
N ARG A 149 -13.78 -1.41 8.94
CA ARG A 149 -14.89 -2.23 8.39
C ARG A 149 -16.05 -1.40 7.82
N PRO A 150 -16.59 -0.36 8.49
CA PRO A 150 -17.73 0.39 7.95
C PRO A 150 -17.40 1.10 6.63
N ALA A 151 -16.22 1.73 6.54
CA ALA A 151 -15.81 2.44 5.33
C ALA A 151 -15.58 1.46 4.16
N LEU A 152 -15.01 0.28 4.44
CA LEU A 152 -14.84 -0.78 3.44
C LEU A 152 -16.17 -1.32 2.91
N GLN A 153 -17.17 -1.50 3.77
CA GLN A 153 -18.51 -1.96 3.36
C GLN A 153 -19.22 -0.97 2.44
N ILE A 154 -19.04 0.34 2.67
CA ILE A 154 -19.59 1.36 1.76
C ILE A 154 -18.77 1.37 0.46
N LEU A 155 -17.44 1.30 0.56
CA LEU A 155 -16.57 1.31 -0.61
C LEU A 155 -16.84 0.12 -1.54
N GLU A 156 -17.13 -1.05 -0.95
CA GLU A 156 -17.57 -2.24 -1.69
C GLU A 156 -18.82 -1.95 -2.53
N ARG A 157 -19.84 -1.32 -1.96
CA ARG A 157 -21.09 -0.98 -2.66
C ARG A 157 -20.86 0.04 -3.77
N GLU A 158 -20.05 1.06 -3.49
CA GLU A 158 -19.68 2.11 -4.47
C GLU A 158 -18.80 1.59 -5.61
N THR A 159 -18.15 0.44 -5.44
CA THR A 159 -17.45 -0.23 -6.55
C THR A 159 -18.37 -1.07 -7.42
N HIS A 160 -19.57 -1.43 -6.92
CA HIS A 160 -20.56 -2.21 -7.66
C HIS A 160 -21.53 -1.32 -8.44
N ASP A 161 -22.04 -0.26 -7.80
CA ASP A 161 -23.09 0.60 -8.35
C ASP A 161 -22.53 1.97 -8.76
N ASP A 162 -22.68 2.35 -10.03
CA ASP A 162 -22.28 3.66 -10.56
C ASP A 162 -23.39 4.69 -10.30
N ALA A 163 -23.58 5.04 -9.03
CA ALA A 163 -24.61 5.96 -8.57
C ALA A 163 -24.15 7.43 -8.69
N ALA A 164 -25.11 8.35 -8.64
CA ALA A 164 -24.80 9.78 -8.59
C ALA A 164 -23.96 10.09 -7.35
N GLY A 165 -22.74 10.60 -7.56
CA GLY A 165 -21.82 10.96 -6.47
C GLY A 165 -20.84 9.86 -6.06
N THR A 166 -20.83 8.70 -6.72
CA THR A 166 -19.92 7.58 -6.40
C THR A 166 -18.46 7.99 -6.35
N THR A 167 -17.98 8.83 -7.28
CA THR A 167 -16.62 9.37 -7.24
C THR A 167 -16.33 10.14 -5.95
N VAL A 168 -17.28 10.99 -5.51
CA VAL A 168 -17.12 11.78 -4.28
C VAL A 168 -17.11 10.85 -3.07
N MET A 169 -18.05 9.90 -3.02
CA MET A 169 -18.13 8.94 -1.92
C MET A 169 -16.84 8.15 -1.78
N ARG A 170 -16.28 7.66 -2.88
CA ARG A 170 -15.05 6.87 -2.88
C ARG A 170 -13.83 7.66 -2.44
N ASN A 171 -13.75 8.93 -2.80
CA ASN A 171 -12.69 9.82 -2.30
C ASN A 171 -12.78 10.00 -0.79
N VAL A 172 -13.99 10.31 -0.27
CA VAL A 172 -14.22 10.48 1.17
C VAL A 172 -13.92 9.18 1.94
N LEU A 173 -14.39 8.04 1.45
CA LEU A 173 -14.12 6.75 2.06
C LEU A 173 -12.63 6.40 2.07
N THR A 174 -11.92 6.69 0.97
CA THR A 174 -10.47 6.47 0.90
C THR A 174 -9.73 7.31 1.94
N GLN A 175 -10.10 8.58 2.11
CA GLN A 175 -9.53 9.44 3.14
C GLN A 175 -9.80 8.91 4.55
N ILE A 176 -11.04 8.45 4.82
CA ILE A 176 -11.38 7.80 6.09
C ILE A 176 -10.50 6.56 6.32
N LEU A 177 -10.36 5.69 5.31
CA LEU A 177 -9.54 4.48 5.39
C LEU A 177 -8.08 4.82 5.69
N LEU A 178 -7.49 5.80 5.00
CA LEU A 178 -6.13 6.23 5.27
C LEU A 178 -5.96 6.70 6.73
N VAL A 179 -6.83 7.61 7.20
CA VAL A 179 -6.73 8.12 8.57
C VAL A 179 -6.84 6.99 9.59
N GLN A 180 -7.76 6.05 9.39
CA GLN A 180 -7.94 4.90 10.29
C GLN A 180 -6.77 3.92 10.24
N VAL A 181 -6.18 3.68 9.06
CA VAL A 181 -4.95 2.88 8.94
C VAL A 181 -3.80 3.56 9.68
N VAL A 182 -3.58 4.86 9.47
CA VAL A 182 -2.49 5.58 10.15
C VAL A 182 -2.69 5.58 11.67
N ARG A 183 -3.93 5.80 12.17
CA ARG A 183 -4.24 5.67 13.61
C ARG A 183 -3.89 4.28 14.16
N THR A 184 -4.33 3.24 13.46
CA THR A 184 -4.03 1.85 13.84
C THR A 184 -2.53 1.60 13.92
N LEU A 185 -1.77 2.14 12.96
CA LEU A 185 -0.31 1.99 12.94
C LEU A 185 0.35 2.77 14.08
N LEU A 186 -0.09 3.98 14.37
CA LEU A 186 0.43 4.78 15.48
C LEU A 186 0.15 4.09 16.83
N ASP A 187 -1.06 3.61 17.07
CA ASP A 187 -1.44 2.87 18.28
C ASP A 187 -0.62 1.58 18.44
N SER A 188 -0.37 0.89 17.31
CA SER A 188 0.50 -0.29 17.30
C SER A 188 1.95 0.06 17.61
N THR A 189 2.46 1.21 17.15
CA THR A 189 3.83 1.66 17.45
C THR A 189 4.02 2.15 18.87
N GLU A 190 2.96 2.57 19.58
CA GLU A 190 3.04 2.82 21.02
C GLU A 190 3.11 1.51 21.83
N THR A 191 2.45 0.46 21.34
CA THR A 191 2.44 -0.87 21.97
C THR A 191 3.73 -1.67 21.65
N ASP A 192 4.28 -1.54 20.43
CA ASP A 192 5.52 -2.17 19.95
C ASP A 192 6.74 -1.23 19.94
N GLY A 193 6.65 -0.07 20.59
CA GLY A 193 7.60 1.06 20.47
C GLY A 193 9.06 0.79 20.83
N LEU A 194 9.36 -0.37 21.42
CA LEU A 194 10.72 -0.85 21.66
C LEU A 194 11.32 -1.64 20.50
N ALA A 195 10.52 -2.25 19.63
CA ALA A 195 10.96 -3.07 18.50
C ALA A 195 11.17 -2.24 17.21
N TYR A 196 10.24 -1.33 16.89
CA TYR A 196 10.31 -0.50 15.68
C TYR A 196 11.47 0.52 15.71
N ARG A 197 11.70 1.18 16.86
CA ARG A 197 12.84 2.12 17.04
C ARG A 197 14.22 1.46 17.00
N ARG A 198 14.34 0.17 17.30
CA ARG A 198 15.63 -0.56 17.25
C ARG A 198 16.06 -0.82 15.81
N ARG A 199 15.13 -1.23 14.94
CA ARG A 199 15.43 -1.61 13.56
C ARG A 199 15.93 -0.46 12.68
N ARG A 200 15.49 0.79 12.92
CA ARG A 200 16.02 1.98 12.21
C ARG A 200 17.39 2.43 12.72
N ARG A 201 17.71 2.17 14.00
CA ARG A 201 19.01 2.57 14.58
C ARG A 201 20.16 1.69 14.09
N ASP A 202 19.88 0.43 13.80
CA ASP A 202 20.86 -0.52 13.26
C ASP A 202 21.16 -0.28 11.76
N TRP A 203 20.27 0.41 11.02
CA TRP A 203 20.51 0.77 9.61
C TRP A 203 21.30 2.09 9.45
N CYS A 204 21.23 3.01 10.41
CA CYS A 204 22.08 4.22 10.44
C CYS A 204 23.48 4.00 11.03
N GLY A 205 23.94 2.75 11.14
CA GLY A 205 25.20 2.37 11.79
C GLY A 205 26.20 1.66 10.88
N ASP A 206 26.61 2.26 9.76
CA ASP A 206 28.04 2.24 9.37
C ASP A 206 28.33 3.28 8.28
N GLY A 207 28.39 4.54 8.71
CA GLY A 207 28.94 5.63 7.91
C GLY A 207 30.45 5.43 7.72
N THR A 208 30.83 4.64 6.72
CA THR A 208 32.23 4.58 6.28
C THR A 208 32.56 5.91 5.58
N ARG A 209 33.23 6.79 6.33
CA ARG A 209 33.79 8.06 5.86
C ARG A 209 34.63 7.84 4.60
N ILE A 210 34.13 8.29 3.45
CA ILE A 210 34.98 8.57 2.28
C ILE A 210 35.49 9.99 2.45
N GLY A 211 36.72 10.12 2.97
CA GLY A 211 37.42 11.39 3.11
C GLY A 211 37.80 12.03 1.76
N PRO A 212 38.05 13.34 1.72
CA PRO A 212 38.27 14.07 0.48
C PRO A 212 39.67 13.75 -0.08
N ARG A 213 39.74 13.34 -1.35
CA ARG A 213 41.01 13.20 -2.08
C ARG A 213 41.65 14.57 -2.30
N GLY A 214 42.65 14.88 -1.47
CA GLY A 214 43.56 16.00 -1.66
C GLY A 214 44.43 15.80 -2.91
N ARG A 215 44.49 16.83 -3.75
CA ARG A 215 45.54 17.03 -4.74
C ARG A 215 46.86 17.32 -4.03
N SER A 216 47.91 16.57 -4.34
CA SER A 216 49.28 17.07 -4.26
C SER A 216 50.15 16.37 -5.31
N GLY A 217 50.84 17.19 -6.10
CA GLY A 217 51.81 16.72 -7.07
C GLY A 217 53.20 16.55 -6.45
N ASN A 218 53.98 15.65 -7.02
CA ASN A 218 55.45 15.72 -7.04
C ASN A 218 55.93 14.76 -8.16
N ARG A 219 56.35 15.25 -9.33
CA ARG A 219 57.74 15.60 -9.72
C ARG A 219 58.81 14.56 -9.35
N ARG A 220 59.47 14.08 -10.43
CA ARG A 220 60.87 13.56 -10.56
C ARG A 220 61.13 12.13 -10.08
N ARG A 221 62.02 11.31 -10.64
CA ARG A 221 62.85 11.19 -11.88
C ARG A 221 63.60 9.84 -11.73
N TYR A 222 64.30 9.42 -12.81
CA TYR A 222 65.22 8.26 -12.97
C TYR A 222 64.51 7.01 -13.51
N ARG A 223 64.94 6.37 -14.60
CA ARG A 223 66.17 6.45 -15.42
C ARG A 223 65.79 6.34 -16.89
#